data_AF-A0A371YZI9-F1
#
_entry.id   AF-A0A371YZI9-F1
#
_cell.length_a   1.000
_cell.length_b   1.000
_cell.length_c   1.000
_cell.angle_alpha   90.00
_cell.angle_beta   90.00
_cell.angle_gamma   90.00
#
_symmetry.space_group_name_H-M   'P 1'
#
loop_
_entity.id
_entity.type
_entity.pdbx_description
1 polymer ?
#
loop_
_entity_poly.entity_id
_entity_poly.type
_entity_poly.pdbx_seq_one_letter_code
_entity_poly.pdbx_strand_id
1 'polypeptide(L)'
;MSTPTIPDDELHVTYILASGPGGQNVNKVATAAQLRFDARNSPTLSQRMKRRLVEIAGSRMTGDGVIVLTARRFRSQIRNREDAVARLHDMIAQACTVQACAIMSCRRAT
;
A
#
# COMPACT_ATOMS: atom_id res chain seq x y z
N MET A 1 14.88 8.91 -17.64
CA MET A 1 14.14 8.80 -16.37
C MET A 1 13.26 7.57 -16.48
N SER A 2 13.74 6.42 -15.99
CA SER A 2 13.03 5.15 -16.15
C SER A 2 12.01 5.04 -15.02
N THR A 3 10.73 5.32 -15.31
CA THR A 3 9.64 4.90 -14.43
C THR A 3 9.57 3.38 -14.48
N PRO A 4 9.83 2.67 -13.38
CA PRO A 4 9.71 1.22 -13.37
C PRO A 4 8.24 0.83 -13.61
N THR A 5 7.98 0.13 -14.71
CA THR A 5 6.70 -0.54 -14.93
C THR A 5 6.68 -1.76 -14.01
N ILE A 6 5.93 -1.67 -12.91
CA ILE A 6 5.75 -2.79 -12.00
C ILE A 6 4.66 -3.69 -12.60
N PRO A 7 4.96 -4.95 -12.95
CA PRO A 7 3.95 -5.86 -13.47
C PRO A 7 2.94 -6.22 -12.38
N ASP A 8 1.65 -6.33 -12.73
CA ASP A 8 0.58 -6.75 -11.82
C ASP A 8 0.86 -8.12 -11.16
N ASP A 9 1.69 -8.97 -11.77
CA ASP A 9 2.13 -10.25 -11.19
C ASP A 9 2.91 -10.10 -9.87
N GLU A 10 3.53 -8.93 -9.62
CA GLU A 10 4.20 -8.63 -8.35
C GLU A 10 3.24 -8.03 -7.30
N LEU A 11 2.00 -7.70 -7.69
CA LEU A 11 0.99 -7.13 -6.81
C LEU A 11 -0.02 -8.20 -6.38
N HIS A 12 0.13 -8.68 -5.14
CA HIS A 12 -0.81 -9.63 -4.56
C HIS A 12 -1.94 -8.91 -3.84
N VAL A 13 -3.15 -8.94 -4.41
CA VAL A 13 -4.36 -8.40 -3.77
C VAL A 13 -5.21 -9.52 -3.20
N THR A 14 -5.39 -9.53 -1.88
CA THR A 14 -6.23 -10.47 -1.16
C THR A 14 -7.43 -9.74 -0.56
N TYR A 15 -8.65 -10.21 -0.82
CA TYR A 15 -9.84 -9.66 -0.19
C TYR A 15 -10.05 -10.32 1.17
N ILE A 16 -10.19 -9.51 2.22
CA ILE A 16 -10.38 -9.99 3.60
C ILE A 16 -11.72 -9.53 4.15
N LEU A 17 -12.21 -10.28 5.13
CA LEU A 17 -13.38 -9.89 5.90
C LEU A 17 -12.98 -8.74 6.84
N ALA A 18 -13.80 -7.69 6.88
CA ALA A 18 -13.63 -6.61 7.85
C ALA A 18 -14.03 -7.13 9.25
N SER A 19 -13.10 -7.78 9.94
CA SER A 19 -13.30 -8.22 11.34
C SER A 19 -13.42 -6.98 12.22
N GLY A 20 -14.64 -6.76 12.71
CA GLY A 20 -14.93 -5.80 13.78
C GLY A 20 -15.45 -6.59 14.98
N PRO A 21 -15.07 -6.22 16.23
CA PRO A 21 -15.55 -6.89 17.43
C PRO A 21 -17.02 -6.52 17.64
N GLY A 22 -17.93 -7.37 17.18
CA GLY A 22 -19.37 -7.13 17.26
C GLY A 22 -20.14 -8.27 16.61
N GLY A 23 -20.50 -9.28 17.40
CA GLY A 23 -21.13 -10.52 16.97
C GLY A 23 -22.61 -10.40 16.59
N GLN A 24 -22.91 -9.77 15.46
CA GLN A 24 -24.17 -10.00 14.75
C GLN A 24 -23.91 -10.13 13.24
N ASN A 25 -24.21 -11.32 12.70
CA ASN A 25 -24.14 -11.70 11.29
C ASN A 25 -25.32 -11.06 10.52
N VAL A 26 -25.31 -10.83 9.21
CA VAL A 26 -25.63 -11.91 8.24
C VAL A 26 -25.14 -11.64 6.79
N ASN A 27 -24.63 -10.46 6.42
CA ASN A 27 -24.14 -10.22 5.03
C ASN A 27 -22.90 -9.31 4.96
N LYS A 28 -21.84 -9.64 5.71
CA LYS A 28 -20.59 -8.87 5.64
C LYS A 28 -19.76 -9.35 4.46
N VAL A 29 -20.04 -8.81 3.27
CA VAL A 29 -19.26 -9.03 2.06
C VAL A 29 -17.79 -8.69 2.35
N ALA A 30 -16.86 -9.55 1.93
CA ALA A 30 -15.42 -9.32 2.03
C ALA A 30 -15.03 -8.11 1.15
N THR A 31 -15.23 -6.91 1.68
CA THR A 31 -15.01 -5.66 0.94
C THR A 31 -13.60 -5.14 1.11
N ALA A 32 -12.93 -5.45 2.23
CA ALA A 32 -11.59 -4.98 2.47
C ALA A 32 -10.60 -5.63 1.51
N ALA A 33 -9.77 -4.81 0.85
CA ALA A 33 -8.71 -5.26 -0.03
C ALA A 33 -7.36 -5.09 0.68
N GLN A 34 -6.63 -6.17 0.85
CA GLN A 34 -5.25 -6.18 1.33
C GLN A 34 -4.32 -6.35 0.14
N LEU A 35 -3.51 -5.34 -0.12
CA LEU A 35 -2.50 -5.34 -1.17
C LEU A 35 -1.14 -5.61 -0.54
N ARG A 36 -0.44 -6.60 -1.07
CA ARG A 36 0.92 -6.99 -0.68
C ARG A 36 1.83 -6.80 -1.88
N PHE A 37 2.92 -6.08 -1.67
CA PHE A 37 3.91 -5.80 -2.69
C PHE A 37 5.31 -6.12 -2.15
N ASP A 38 6.00 -7.07 -2.78
CA ASP A 38 7.36 -7.46 -2.38
C ASP A 38 8.39 -6.52 -3.02
N ALA A 39 8.65 -5.40 -2.33
CA ALA A 39 9.60 -4.41 -2.81
C ALA A 39 11.06 -4.92 -2.75
N ARG A 40 11.36 -5.93 -1.93
CA ARG A 40 12.73 -6.42 -1.72
C ARG A 40 13.14 -7.43 -2.78
N ASN A 41 12.26 -8.35 -3.15
CA ASN A 41 12.51 -9.34 -4.19
C ASN A 41 12.20 -8.83 -5.61
N SER A 42 11.51 -7.70 -5.76
CA SER A 42 11.25 -7.11 -7.08
C SER A 42 12.57 -6.85 -7.85
N PRO A 43 12.75 -7.43 -9.05
CA PRO A 43 13.91 -7.17 -9.93
C PRO A 43 13.84 -5.79 -10.57
N THR A 44 12.64 -5.22 -10.61
CA THR A 44 12.32 -3.92 -11.19
C THR A 44 12.85 -2.76 -10.33
N LEU A 45 13.06 -2.98 -9.04
CA LEU A 45 13.52 -1.95 -8.10
C LEU A 45 15.04 -1.96 -7.93
N SER A 46 15.67 -0.81 -8.14
CA SER A 46 17.09 -0.59 -7.80
C SER A 46 17.30 -0.59 -6.28
N GLN A 47 18.47 -1.03 -5.81
CA GLN A 47 18.86 -1.03 -4.39
C GLN A 47 18.64 0.33 -3.70
N ARG A 48 18.84 1.44 -4.43
CA ARG A 48 18.59 2.80 -3.93
C ARG A 48 17.11 3.06 -3.66
N MET A 49 16.22 2.58 -4.54
CA MET A 49 14.78 2.70 -4.35
C MET A 49 14.31 1.81 -3.21
N LYS A 50 14.83 0.59 -3.09
CA LYS A 50 14.52 -0.34 -2.00
C LYS A 50 14.78 0.30 -0.63
N ARG A 51 15.98 0.88 -0.43
CA ARG A 51 16.33 1.59 0.81
C ARG A 51 15.38 2.75 1.13
N ARG A 52 14.98 3.53 0.13
CA ARG A 52 14.03 4.64 0.32
C ARG A 52 12.62 4.16 0.64
N LEU A 53 12.17 3.10 -0.03
CA LEU A 53 10.88 2.48 0.26
C LEU A 53 10.83 1.97 1.70
N VAL A 54 11.93 1.42 2.24
CA VAL A 54 12.03 1.06 3.66
C VAL A 54 11.81 2.29 4.55
N GLU A 55 12.47 3.41 4.26
CA GLU A 55 12.35 4.65 5.03
C GLU A 55 10.94 5.27 4.96
N ILE A 56 10.31 5.28 3.78
CA ILE A 56 8.97 5.86 3.56
C ILE A 56 7.87 4.93 4.11
N ALA A 57 7.98 3.63 3.86
CA ALA A 57 6.98 2.66 4.31
C ALA A 57 7.06 2.46 5.83
N GLY A 58 8.25 2.53 6.43
CA GLY A 58 8.46 2.41 7.87
C GLY A 58 7.73 1.21 8.45
N SER A 59 6.78 1.47 9.35
CA SER A 59 5.96 0.45 10.03
C SER A 59 4.99 -0.33 9.12
N ARG A 60 4.80 0.09 7.87
CA ARG A 60 3.94 -0.60 6.88
C ARG A 60 4.67 -1.67 6.09
N MET A 61 6.00 -1.72 6.21
CA MET A 61 6.83 -2.74 5.61
C MET A 61 7.16 -3.81 6.65
N THR A 62 7.09 -5.06 6.22
CA THR A 62 7.54 -6.21 7.01
C THR A 62 9.07 -6.33 7.00
N GLY A 63 9.63 -7.11 7.92
CA GLY A 63 11.08 -7.38 7.96
C GLY A 63 11.63 -8.03 6.69
N ASP A 64 10.77 -8.76 5.98
CA ASP A 64 11.06 -9.36 4.69
C ASP A 64 11.07 -8.34 3.54
N GLY A 65 10.70 -7.08 3.80
CA GLY A 65 10.64 -6.02 2.80
C GLY A 65 9.37 -6.04 1.94
N VAL A 66 8.33 -6.71 2.43
CA VAL A 66 6.99 -6.71 1.82
C VAL A 66 6.18 -5.56 2.39
N ILE A 67 5.68 -4.68 1.52
CA ILE A 67 4.77 -3.59 1.87
C ILE A 67 3.35 -4.16 1.91
N VAL A 68 2.66 -3.99 3.03
CA VAL A 68 1.28 -4.46 3.20
C VAL A 68 0.37 -3.25 3.41
N LEU A 69 -0.53 -3.02 2.46
CA LEU A 69 -1.53 -1.96 2.49
C LEU A 69 -2.91 -2.57 2.59
N THR A 70 -3.67 -2.20 3.62
CA THR A 70 -5.07 -2.64 3.76
C THR A 70 -6.02 -1.47 3.55
N ALA A 71 -6.87 -1.57 2.53
CA ALA A 71 -7.91 -0.62 2.20
C ALA A 71 -9.29 -1.21 2.57
N ARG A 72 -9.96 -0.55 3.51
CA ARG A 72 -11.32 -0.91 3.98
C ARG A 72 -12.24 0.31 4.06
N ARG A 73 -11.92 1.34 3.28
CA ARG A 73 -12.58 2.66 3.35
C ARG A 73 -13.96 2.64 2.70
N PHE A 74 -14.15 1.81 1.68
CA PHE A 74 -15.37 1.74 0.90
C PHE A 74 -16.12 0.43 1.12
N ARG A 75 -17.41 0.43 0.80
CA ARG A 75 -18.27 -0.76 0.76
C ARG A 75 -18.12 -1.60 -0.51
N SER A 76 -17.27 -1.19 -1.45
CA SER A 76 -17.08 -1.84 -2.75
C SER A 76 -15.65 -2.37 -2.87
N GLN A 77 -15.49 -3.63 -3.27
CA GLN A 77 -14.19 -4.28 -3.46
C GLN A 77 -13.31 -3.54 -4.48
N ILE A 78 -13.90 -3.15 -5.62
CA ILE A 78 -13.20 -2.43 -6.69
C ILE A 78 -12.61 -1.11 -6.15
N ARG A 79 -13.43 -0.29 -5.47
CA ARG A 79 -12.97 0.97 -4.88
C ARG A 79 -11.89 0.78 -3.82
N ASN A 80 -11.96 -0.31 -3.04
CA ASN A 80 -10.91 -0.62 -2.07
C ASN A 80 -9.62 -1.09 -2.75
N ARG A 81 -9.70 -1.86 -3.84
CA ARG A 81 -8.52 -2.21 -4.65
C ARG A 81 -7.88 -0.95 -5.23
N GLU A 82 -8.66 -0.09 -5.86
CA GLU A 82 -8.18 1.19 -6.42
C GLU A 82 -7.54 2.07 -5.35
N ASP A 83 -8.13 2.19 -4.16
CA ASP A 83 -7.56 2.94 -3.03
C ASP A 83 -6.23 2.34 -2.56
N ALA A 84 -6.11 1.00 -2.51
CA ALA A 84 -4.86 0.33 -2.14
C ALA A 84 -3.76 0.55 -3.18
N VAL A 85 -4.10 0.46 -4.47
CA VAL A 85 -3.18 0.69 -5.60
C VAL A 85 -2.74 2.15 -5.65
N ALA A 86 -3.66 3.11 -5.52
CA ALA A 86 -3.34 4.54 -5.49
C ALA A 86 -2.33 4.87 -4.38
N ARG A 87 -2.53 4.34 -3.17
CA ARG A 87 -1.59 4.53 -2.05
C ARG A 87 -0.22 3.93 -2.31
N LEU A 88 -0.15 2.79 -3.02
CA LEU A 88 1.12 2.20 -3.43
C LEU A 88 1.84 3.09 -4.44
N HIS A 89 1.12 3.56 -5.46
CA HIS A 89 1.66 4.50 -6.45
C HIS A 89 2.18 5.78 -5.81
N ASP A 90 1.44 6.37 -4.89
CA ASP A 90 1.89 7.57 -4.16
C ASP A 90 3.20 7.32 -3.40
N MET A 91 3.34 6.14 -2.78
CA MET A 91 4.55 5.76 -2.05
C MET A 91 5.76 5.56 -2.99
N ILE A 92 5.55 4.92 -4.13
CA ILE A 92 6.59 4.72 -5.15
C ILE A 92 6.98 6.05 -5.79
N ALA A 93 6.00 6.91 -6.08
CA ALA A 93 6.23 8.25 -6.61
C ALA A 93 7.10 9.06 -5.64
N GLN A 94 6.79 9.04 -4.34
CA GLN A 94 7.62 9.68 -3.30
C GLN A 94 9.03 9.08 -3.21
N ALA A 95 9.20 7.78 -3.45
CA ALA A 95 10.53 7.17 -3.48
C ALA A 95 11.35 7.60 -4.73
N CYS A 96 10.66 7.85 -5.85
CA CYS A 96 11.24 8.22 -7.13
C CYS A 96 11.58 9.71 -7.22
N THR A 97 10.74 10.60 -6.69
CA THR A 97 11.02 12.04 -6.65
C THR A 97 12.13 12.30 -5.62
N VAL A 98 13.33 12.62 -6.10
CA VAL A 98 14.51 12.90 -5.26
C VAL A 98 14.39 14.25 -4.51
N GLN A 99 13.24 14.92 -4.50
CA GLN A 99 13.12 16.26 -3.95
C GLN A 99 12.06 16.37 -2.85
N ALA A 100 12.61 16.58 -1.65
CA ALA A 100 12.12 17.44 -0.58
C ALA A 100 10.69 17.20 -0.07
N CYS A 101 10.63 16.75 1.19
CA CYS A 101 9.73 17.27 2.22
C CYS A 101 8.62 18.20 1.70
N ALA A 102 7.46 17.64 1.37
CA ALA A 102 6.27 18.42 1.16
C ALA A 102 5.03 17.63 1.60
N ILE A 103 4.63 17.87 2.85
CA ILE A 103 3.23 18.06 3.24
C ILE A 103 2.32 16.82 3.09
N MET A 104 2.30 15.95 4.11
CA MET A 104 1.02 15.32 4.51
C MET A 104 0.97 14.89 5.99
N SER A 105 1.43 15.76 6.89
CA SER A 105 1.18 15.59 8.33
C SER A 105 1.23 16.91 9.11
N CYS A 106 0.48 17.92 8.67
CA CYS A 106 0.05 18.98 9.58
C CYS A 106 -1.46 18.89 9.75
N ARG A 107 -1.94 17.79 10.35
CA ARG A 107 -3.23 17.80 11.06
C ARG A 107 -2.94 18.24 12.49
N ARG A 108 -2.74 19.55 12.67
CA ARG A 108 -2.91 20.17 13.99
C ARG A 108 -4.40 20.09 14.29
N ALA A 109 -4.72 19.32 15.31
CA ALA A 109 -5.94 19.49 16.07
C ALA A 109 -5.93 20.91 16.66
N THR A 110 -6.99 21.66 16.39
CA THR A 110 -7.47 22.77 17.22
C THR A 110 -8.97 22.64 17.28
#